data_AF-A0A958MC34-F1
#
_entry.id   AF-A0A958MC34-F1
#
_cell.length_a   1.000
_cell.length_b   1.000
_cell.length_c   1.000
_cell.angle_alpha   90.00
_cell.angle_beta   90.00
_cell.angle_gamma   90.00
#
_symmetry.space_group_name_H-M   'P 1'
#
loop_
_entity.id
_entity.type
_entity.pdbx_description
1 polymer ?
#
loop_
_entity_poly.entity_id
_entity_poly.type
_entity_poly.pdbx_seq_one_letter_code
_entity_poly.pdbx_strand_id
1 'polypeptide(L)'
;MQTINTIEDLKMAVQGISVKDYGDFKRKTILYLNRFMENHEKAPEEAQKKIDFMKWCIQFHPNLDLKTTRLWTLAQLDELKGALGQ
;
A
#
# COMPACT_ATOMS: atom_id res chain seq x y z
N MET A 1 13.91 -7.60 9.13
CA MET A 1 12.59 -7.36 8.50
C MET A 1 12.30 -5.87 8.65
N GLN A 2 11.90 -5.16 7.59
CA GLN A 2 11.49 -3.76 7.71
C GLN A 2 10.20 -3.68 8.53
N THR A 3 10.21 -2.92 9.61
CA THR A 3 9.02 -2.61 10.40
C THR A 3 8.23 -1.52 9.65
N ILE A 4 6.92 -1.69 9.51
CA ILE A 4 6.06 -0.74 8.77
C ILE A 4 5.09 -0.12 9.78
N ASN A 5 5.50 1.00 10.39
CA ASN A 5 4.76 1.66 11.48
C ASN A 5 4.17 3.01 11.07
N THR A 6 4.65 3.59 9.97
CA THR A 6 4.17 4.87 9.45
C THR A 6 3.81 4.73 7.98
N ILE A 7 3.06 5.70 7.46
CA ILE A 7 2.82 5.78 6.02
C ILE A 7 4.13 5.95 5.25
N GLU A 8 5.12 6.64 5.81
CA GLU A 8 6.42 6.82 5.15
C GLU A 8 7.19 5.50 5.05
N ASP A 9 7.16 4.66 6.09
CA ASP A 9 7.74 3.30 6.04
C ASP A 9 7.10 2.47 4.93
N LEU A 10 5.77 2.55 4.83
CA LEU A 10 5.00 1.85 3.81
C LEU A 10 5.33 2.35 2.40
N LYS A 11 5.46 3.67 2.21
CA LYS A 11 5.88 4.27 0.93
C LYS A 11 7.29 3.81 0.55
N MET A 12 8.24 3.85 1.47
CA MET A 12 9.61 3.36 1.24
C MET A 12 9.61 1.87 0.87
N ALA A 13 8.81 1.05 1.56
CA ALA A 13 8.69 -0.37 1.26
C ALA A 13 8.13 -0.62 -0.15
N VAL A 14 7.08 0.10 -0.56
CA VAL A 14 6.48 -0.01 -1.91
C VAL A 14 7.42 0.51 -2.99
N GLN A 15 8.10 1.64 -2.77
CA GLN A 15 9.11 2.18 -3.70
C GLN A 15 10.27 1.21 -3.90
N GLY A 16 10.70 0.55 -2.82
CA GLY A 16 11.79 -0.42 -2.82
C GLY A 16 11.47 -1.75 -3.50
N ILE A 17 10.24 -1.99 -3.96
CA ILE A 17 9.89 -3.22 -4.68
C ILE A 17 10.60 -3.26 -6.03
N SER A 18 11.68 -4.03 -6.11
CA SER A 18 12.36 -4.39 -7.35
C SER A 18 11.95 -5.79 -7.80
N VAL A 19 11.08 -5.87 -8.81
CA VAL A 19 10.53 -7.10 -9.40
C VAL A 19 10.30 -6.89 -10.89
N LYS A 20 10.24 -7.98 -11.66
CA LYS A 20 10.08 -7.94 -13.13
C LYS A 20 8.63 -8.11 -13.59
N ASP A 21 7.80 -8.77 -12.79
CA ASP A 21 6.41 -9.05 -13.12
C ASP A 21 5.42 -8.39 -12.15
N TYR A 22 4.21 -8.16 -12.66
CA TYR A 22 3.13 -7.55 -11.90
C TYR A 22 2.63 -8.43 -10.75
N GLY A 23 2.69 -9.76 -10.89
CA GLY A 23 2.22 -10.70 -9.87
C GLY A 23 3.01 -10.56 -8.57
N ASP A 24 4.33 -10.53 -8.67
CA ASP A 24 5.23 -10.32 -7.54
C ASP A 24 5.07 -8.93 -6.93
N PHE A 25 4.87 -7.89 -7.76
CA PHE A 25 4.60 -6.55 -7.26
C PHE A 25 3.31 -6.51 -6.46
N LYS A 26 2.21 -7.03 -7.01
CA LYS A 26 0.92 -7.17 -6.34
C LYS A 26 1.07 -7.89 -5.00
N ARG A 27 1.73 -9.05 -4.98
CA ARG A 27 1.91 -9.86 -3.77
C ARG A 27 2.65 -9.09 -2.68
N LYS A 28 3.76 -8.41 -3.03
CA LYS A 28 4.57 -7.64 -2.08
C LYS A 28 3.84 -6.40 -1.58
N THR A 29 3.16 -5.66 -2.46
CA THR A 29 2.41 -4.46 -2.08
C THR A 29 1.27 -4.81 -1.12
N ILE A 30 0.48 -5.86 -1.41
CA ILE A 30 -0.59 -6.32 -0.50
C ILE A 30 -0.02 -6.79 0.84
N LEU A 31 1.12 -7.49 0.84
CA LEU A 31 1.80 -7.89 2.08
C LEU A 31 2.18 -6.68 2.94
N TYR A 32 2.71 -5.60 2.35
CA TYR A 32 3.08 -4.39 3.08
C TYR A 32 1.86 -3.63 3.59
N LEU A 33 0.77 -3.56 2.82
CA LEU A 33 -0.50 -2.97 3.25
C LEU A 33 -1.08 -3.73 4.46
N ASN A 34 -1.05 -5.07 4.44
CA ASN A 34 -1.52 -5.87 5.57
C ASN A 34 -0.68 -5.63 6.82
N ARG A 35 0.65 -5.62 6.70
CA ARG A 35 1.55 -5.33 7.84
C ARG A 35 1.34 -3.95 8.44
N PHE A 36 1.09 -2.95 7.59
CA PHE A 36 0.75 -1.62 8.08
C PHE A 36 -0.53 -1.67 8.93
N MET A 37 -1.56 -2.37 8.49
CA MET A 37 -2.82 -2.49 9.25
C MET A 37 -2.68 -3.33 10.53
N GLU A 38 -1.88 -4.40 10.51
CA GLU A 38 -1.55 -5.19 11.71
C GLU A 38 -0.93 -4.31 12.80
N ASN A 39 -0.11 -3.32 12.43
CA ASN A 39 0.47 -2.38 13.39
C ASN A 39 -0.48 -1.21 13.76
N HIS A 40 -1.63 -1.08 13.09
CA HIS A 40 -2.62 -0.03 13.30
C HIS A 40 -4.02 -0.62 13.54
N GLU A 41 -4.16 -1.57 14.48
CA GLU A 41 -5.45 -2.18 14.84
C GLU A 41 -6.53 -1.17 15.26
N LYS A 42 -6.14 0.06 15.62
CA LYS A 42 -7.03 1.17 15.98
C LYS A 42 -7.11 2.27 14.91
N ALA A 43 -6.74 1.98 13.67
CA ALA A 43 -6.91 2.92 12.57
C ALA A 43 -8.39 3.35 12.45
N PRO A 44 -8.67 4.62 12.10
CA PRO A 44 -10.02 5.05 11.78
C PRO A 44 -10.65 4.15 10.70
N GLU A 45 -11.96 3.92 10.78
CA GLU A 45 -12.70 3.07 9.84
C GLU A 45 -12.48 3.49 8.37
N GLU A 46 -12.40 4.80 8.11
CA GLU A 46 -12.15 5.34 6.78
C GLU A 46 -10.75 4.99 6.25
N ALA A 47 -9.74 4.93 7.11
CA ALA A 47 -8.40 4.49 6.74
C ALA A 47 -8.38 2.99 6.41
N GLN A 48 -9.09 2.18 7.19
CA GLN A 48 -9.26 0.75 6.93
C GLN A 48 -9.94 0.51 5.57
N LYS A 49 -11.08 1.18 5.31
CA LYS A 49 -11.79 1.11 4.03
C LYS A 49 -10.91 1.50 2.86
N LYS A 50 -10.10 2.56 3.00
CA LYS A 50 -9.19 3.01 1.96
C LYS A 50 -8.12 1.98 1.64
N ILE A 51 -7.51 1.37 2.66
CA ILE A 51 -6.51 0.32 2.46
C ILE A 51 -7.13 -0.93 1.82
N ASP A 52 -8.33 -1.32 2.22
CA ASP A 52 -9.04 -2.46 1.61
C ASP A 52 -9.44 -2.18 0.16
N PHE A 53 -9.86 -0.96 -0.15
CA PHE A 53 -10.07 -0.51 -1.54
C PHE A 53 -8.77 -0.59 -2.35
N MET A 54 -7.64 -0.12 -1.80
CA MET A 54 -6.34 -0.22 -2.46
C MET A 54 -5.96 -1.66 -2.79
N LYS A 55 -6.10 -2.57 -1.82
CA LYS A 55 -5.84 -4.00 -1.99
C LYS A 55 -6.73 -4.59 -3.09
N TRP A 56 -8.02 -4.25 -3.08
CA TRP A 56 -8.97 -4.71 -4.08
C TRP A 56 -8.61 -4.24 -5.49
N CYS A 57 -8.28 -2.96 -5.68
CA CYS A 57 -7.85 -2.43 -6.98
C CYS A 57 -6.61 -3.15 -7.52
N ILE A 58 -5.58 -3.31 -6.70
CA ILE A 58 -4.33 -3.98 -7.09
C ILE A 58 -4.59 -5.45 -7.46
N GLN A 59 -5.51 -6.10 -6.73
CA GLN A 59 -5.79 -7.52 -6.86
C GLN A 59 -6.70 -7.87 -8.03
N PHE A 60 -7.76 -7.11 -8.24
CA PHE A 60 -8.88 -7.42 -9.15
C PHE A 60 -9.05 -6.43 -10.30
N HIS A 61 -8.42 -5.26 -10.25
CA HIS A 61 -8.40 -4.27 -11.33
C HIS A 61 -6.98 -3.92 -11.79
N PRO A 62 -6.13 -4.92 -12.13
CA PRO A 62 -4.77 -4.64 -12.55
C PRO A 62 -4.75 -4.03 -13.96
N ASN A 63 -3.98 -2.95 -14.13
CA ASN A 63 -3.59 -2.44 -15.45
C ASN A 63 -2.37 -3.17 -16.04
N LEU A 64 -1.79 -4.12 -15.29
CA LEU A 64 -0.56 -4.87 -15.58
C LEU A 64 0.72 -4.03 -15.75
N ASP A 65 0.66 -2.72 -15.49
CA ASP A 65 1.80 -1.83 -15.57
C ASP A 65 2.35 -1.52 -14.16
N LEU A 66 3.58 -1.99 -13.92
CA LEU A 66 4.26 -1.83 -12.64
C LEU A 66 4.44 -0.37 -12.23
N LYS A 67 4.85 0.47 -13.19
CA LYS A 67 5.18 1.87 -12.92
C LYS A 67 3.93 2.65 -12.53
N THR A 68 2.86 2.49 -13.30
CA THR A 68 1.58 3.16 -13.08
C THR A 68 0.94 2.70 -11.79
N THR A 69 0.87 1.39 -11.52
CA THR A 69 0.30 0.91 -10.25
C THR A 69 1.13 1.37 -9.06
N ARG A 70 2.47 1.40 -9.16
CA ARG A 70 3.31 1.96 -8.10
C ARG A 70 3.01 3.43 -7.83
N LEU A 71 3.00 4.26 -8.88
CA LEU A 71 2.71 5.69 -8.73
C LEU A 71 1.33 5.93 -8.13
N TRP A 72 0.33 5.18 -8.60
CA TRP A 72 -1.02 5.22 -8.05
C TRP A 72 -1.05 4.81 -6.58
N THR A 73 -0.40 3.70 -6.20
CA THR A 73 -0.32 3.26 -4.80
C THR A 73 0.31 4.34 -3.92
N LEU A 74 1.40 4.96 -4.37
CA LEU A 74 2.07 6.03 -3.61
C LEU A 74 1.18 7.26 -3.43
N ALA A 75 0.46 7.68 -4.47
CA ALA A 75 -0.50 8.78 -4.37
C ALA A 75 -1.63 8.48 -3.36
N GLN A 76 -2.16 7.26 -3.37
CA GLN A 76 -3.18 6.84 -2.40
C GLN A 76 -2.65 6.82 -0.95
N LEU A 77 -1.37 6.48 -0.76
CA LEU A 77 -0.73 6.56 0.56
C LEU A 77 -0.54 8.01 1.02
N ASP A 78 -0.21 8.94 0.12
CA ASP A 78 -0.12 10.36 0.47
C ASP A 78 -1.48 10.92 0.91
N GLU A 79 -2.57 10.53 0.25
CA GLU A 79 -3.93 10.89 0.68
C GLU A 79 -4.27 10.29 2.07
N LEU A 80 -3.86 9.04 2.31
CA LEU A 80 -4.06 8.37 3.59
C LEU A 80 -3.27 9.01 4.73
N LYS A 81 -2.06 9.49 4.45
CA LYS A 81 -1.22 10.23 5.41
C LYS A 81 -1.96 11.45 5.95
N GLY A 82 -2.56 12.24 5.06
CA GLY A 82 -3.37 13.40 5.43
C GLY A 82 -4.59 13.03 6.28
N ALA A 83 -5.25 11.90 5.99
CA ALA A 83 -6.41 11.43 6.74
C ALA A 83 -6.07 10.90 8.14
N LEU A 84 -4.87 10.33 8.33
CA LEU A 84 -4.39 9.81 9.61
C LEU A 84 -3.71 10.86 10.50
N GLY A 85 -3.51 12.09 10.00
CA GLY A 85 -2.80 13.14 10.71
C GLY A 85 -1.30 12.87 10.91
N GLN A 86 -0.69 12.09 10.01
CA GLN A 86 0.74 11.74 10.01
C GLN A 86 1.58 12.66 9.10
#